data_AF-A0A2V8MP25-F1
#
_entry.id   AF-A0A2V8MP25-F1
#
_cell.length_a   1.000
_cell.length_b   1.000
_cell.length_c   1.000
_cell.angle_alpha   90.00
_cell.angle_beta   90.00
_cell.angle_gamma   90.00
#
_symmetry.space_group_name_H-M   'P 1'
#
loop_
_entity.id
_entity.type
_entity.pdbx_description
1 polymer ?
#
loop_
_entity_poly.entity_id
_entity_poly.type
_entity_poly.pdbx_seq_one_letter_code
_entity_poly.pdbx_strand_id
1 'polypeptide(L)'
;MRPRLWVWRRDCGQCMQCGSTKNLHFDHDIPFSKGGSSLTAANVRLLCAKYNLEKSDKILAIAPWIFTGAAVVPHIHKLSG
;
A
#
# COMPACT_ATOMS: atom_id res chain seq x y z
N MET A 1 21.83 1.40 -1.66
CA MET A 1 20.72 0.55 -1.17
C MET A 1 19.61 0.54 -2.22
N ARG A 2 19.07 -0.62 -2.64
CA ARG A 2 18.04 -0.69 -3.70
C ARG A 2 16.64 -0.39 -3.09
N PRO A 3 15.99 0.76 -3.38
CA PRO A 3 14.76 1.17 -2.70
C PRO A 3 13.63 0.14 -2.83
N ARG A 4 13.47 -0.46 -4.02
CA ARG A 4 12.46 -1.49 -4.28
C ARG A 4 12.61 -2.74 -3.42
N LEU A 5 13.85 -3.17 -3.15
CA LEU A 5 14.10 -4.35 -2.29
C LEU A 5 13.71 -4.05 -0.84
N TRP A 6 14.00 -2.85 -0.37
CA TRP A 6 13.63 -2.45 0.99
C TRP A 6 12.11 -2.32 1.13
N VAL A 7 11.42 -1.72 0.15
CA VAL A 7 9.95 -1.66 0.11
C VAL A 7 9.35 -3.07 0.14
N TRP A 8 9.86 -3.99 -0.68
CA TRP A 8 9.38 -5.37 -0.69
C TRP A 8 9.51 -6.06 0.67
N ARG A 9 10.66 -5.87 1.34
CA ARG A 9 10.91 -6.43 2.67
C ARG A 9 10.04 -5.76 3.74
N ARG A 10 9.90 -4.44 3.72
CA ARG A 10 9.07 -3.67 4.67
C ARG A 10 7.60 -4.09 4.57
N ASP A 11 7.10 -4.19 3.34
CA ASP A 11 5.69 -4.51 3.06
C ASP A 11 5.43 -6.02 3.05
N CYS A 12 6.41 -6.83 3.47
CA CYS A 12 6.34 -8.29 3.55
C CYS A 12 5.86 -8.98 2.25
N GLY A 13 6.11 -8.37 1.08
CA GLY A 13 5.59 -8.86 -0.20
C GLY A 13 4.06 -8.90 -0.25
N GLN A 14 3.38 -7.98 0.42
CA GLN A 14 1.92 -7.92 0.55
C GLN A 14 1.39 -6.53 0.22
N CYS A 15 0.15 -6.48 -0.26
CA CYS A 15 -0.58 -5.24 -0.46
C CYS A 15 -0.80 -4.54 0.89
N MET A 16 -0.33 -3.30 1.03
CA MET A 16 -0.46 -2.52 2.27
C MET A 16 -1.90 -2.15 2.62
N GLN A 17 -2.85 -2.33 1.70
CA GLN A 17 -4.26 -2.02 1.92
C GLN A 17 -5.11 -3.26 2.29
N CYS A 18 -4.72 -4.47 1.85
CA CYS A 18 -5.55 -5.67 2.04
C CYS A 18 -4.81 -6.99 2.31
N GLY A 19 -3.47 -6.98 2.36
CA GLY A 19 -2.66 -8.18 2.60
C GLY A 19 -2.52 -9.15 1.43
N SER A 20 -3.13 -8.89 0.26
CA SER A 20 -2.96 -9.74 -0.93
C SER A 20 -1.48 -9.89 -1.30
N THR A 21 -1.05 -11.11 -1.66
CA THR A 21 0.29 -11.39 -2.19
C THR A 21 0.33 -11.49 -3.72
N LYS A 22 -0.81 -11.25 -4.39
CA LYS A 22 -0.99 -11.44 -5.83
C LYS A 22 -1.05 -10.10 -6.57
N ASN A 23 -0.50 -10.06 -7.79
CA ASN A 23 -0.51 -8.93 -8.72
C ASN A 23 -0.12 -7.62 -8.04
N LEU A 24 1.08 -7.62 -7.45
CA LEU A 24 1.60 -6.50 -6.69
C LEU A 24 2.31 -5.49 -7.59
N HIS A 25 2.11 -4.22 -7.28
CA HIS A 25 2.68 -3.08 -7.95
C HIS A 25 3.35 -2.18 -6.92
N PHE A 26 4.48 -1.58 -7.29
CA PHE A 26 5.09 -0.49 -6.53
C PHE A 26 4.34 0.80 -6.88
N ASP A 27 3.50 1.25 -5.97
CA ASP A 27 2.69 2.45 -6.10
C ASP A 27 3.29 3.62 -5.31
N HIS A 28 3.00 4.85 -5.72
CA HIS A 28 3.51 6.06 -5.08
C HIS A 28 2.48 6.81 -4.26
N ASP A 29 2.82 7.17 -3.02
CA ASP A 29 1.95 7.98 -2.14
C ASP A 29 1.65 9.34 -2.76
N ILE A 30 2.71 10.00 -3.24
CA ILE A 30 2.65 11.15 -4.13
C ILE A 30 2.86 10.60 -5.54
N PRO A 31 1.86 10.64 -6.43
CA PRO A 31 1.98 10.19 -7.81
C PRO A 31 3.05 10.95 -8.58
N PHE A 32 3.65 10.30 -9.58
CA PHE A 32 4.66 10.92 -10.44
C PHE A 32 4.13 12.19 -11.14
N SER A 33 2.89 12.16 -11.60
CA SER A 33 2.20 13.33 -12.21
C SER A 33 2.08 14.54 -11.26
N LYS A 34 2.30 14.33 -9.95
CA LYS A 34 2.22 15.35 -8.91
C LYS A 34 3.58 15.60 -8.24
N GLY A 35 4.69 15.24 -8.91
CA GLY A 35 6.05 15.46 -8.41
C GLY A 35 6.59 14.35 -7.50
N GLY A 36 5.90 13.22 -7.43
CA GLY A 36 6.35 12.04 -6.68
C GLY A 36 7.62 11.40 -7.23
N SER A 37 8.40 10.77 -6.35
CA SER A 37 9.67 10.14 -6.69
C SER A 37 9.79 8.70 -6.19
N SER A 38 10.61 7.90 -6.88
CA SER A 38 11.01 6.54 -6.45
C SER A 38 12.38 6.49 -5.77
N LEU A 39 13.02 7.64 -5.55
CA LEU A 39 14.39 7.72 -5.03
C LEU A 39 14.50 7.17 -3.61
N THR A 40 13.47 7.41 -2.78
CA THR A 40 13.39 6.89 -1.42
C THR A 40 12.22 5.91 -1.32
N ALA A 41 12.34 4.96 -0.40
CA ALA A 41 11.26 4.02 -0.12
C ALA A 41 10.08 4.66 0.64
N ALA A 42 10.23 5.89 1.13
CA ALA A 42 9.20 6.57 1.90
C ALA A 42 7.96 6.92 1.05
N ASN A 43 8.15 7.19 -0.25
CA ASN A 43 7.07 7.52 -1.17
C ASN A 43 6.55 6.31 -1.96
N VAL A 44 6.99 5.09 -1.67
CA VAL A 44 6.66 3.89 -2.46
C VAL A 44 6.11 2.81 -1.53
N ARG A 45 5.03 2.14 -1.94
CA ARG A 45 4.39 1.02 -1.23
C ARG A 45 3.98 -0.09 -2.19
N LEU A 46 3.74 -1.29 -1.68
CA LEU A 46 3.12 -2.37 -2.44
C LEU A 46 1.60 -2.28 -2.38
N LEU A 47 0.95 -2.24 -3.54
CA LEU A 47 -0.50 -2.40 -3.68
C LEU A 47 -0.81 -3.51 -4.67
N CYS A 48 -1.91 -4.23 -4.46
CA CYS A 48 -2.42 -5.13 -5.50
C CYS A 48 -3.09 -4.32 -6.61
N ALA A 49 -3.25 -4.93 -7.79
CA ALA A 49 -3.86 -4.30 -8.96
C ALA A 49 -5.17 -3.56 -8.66
N LYS A 50 -6.06 -4.15 -7.86
CA LYS A 50 -7.34 -3.52 -7.46
C LYS A 50 -7.12 -2.16 -6.78
N TYR A 51 -6.36 -2.14 -5.69
CA TYR A 51 -6.15 -0.90 -4.92
C TYR A 51 -5.25 0.10 -5.63
N ASN A 52 -4.31 -0.38 -6.45
CA ASN A 52 -3.51 0.48 -7.31
C ASN A 52 -4.38 1.24 -8.31
N LEU A 53 -5.32 0.54 -8.98
CA LEU A 53 -6.26 1.16 -9.91
C LEU A 53 -7.26 2.09 -9.21
N GLU A 54 -7.79 1.69 -8.06
CA GLU A 54 -8.72 2.50 -7.27
C GLU A 54 -8.07 3.83 -6.78
N LYS A 55 -6.79 3.77 -6.40
CA LYS A 55 -6.03 4.94 -5.98
C LYS A 55 -5.77 5.89 -7.15
N SER A 56 -5.37 5.37 -8.31
CA SER A 56 -5.03 6.20 -9.48
C SER A 56 -3.98 7.28 -9.11
N ASP A 57 -4.15 8.51 -9.58
CA ASP A 57 -3.32 9.68 -9.29
C ASP A 57 -3.75 10.44 -8.01
N LYS A 58 -4.53 9.83 -7.12
CA LYS A 58 -4.97 10.50 -5.89
C LYS A 58 -3.84 10.46 -4.85
N ILE A 59 -3.60 11.62 -4.21
CA ILE A 59 -2.78 11.69 -3.00
C ILE A 59 -3.72 11.39 -1.83
N LEU A 60 -3.57 10.21 -1.22
CA LEU A 60 -4.38 9.80 -0.06
C LEU A 60 -3.79 10.30 1.27
N ALA A 61 -2.68 11.04 1.21
CA ALA A 61 -1.85 11.43 2.34
C ALA A 61 -2.43 12.64 3.09
N ILE A 62 -3.41 12.41 3.95
CA ILE A 62 -3.34 12.95 5.33
C ILE A 62 -3.80 11.83 6.27
N ALA A 63 -2.84 10.93 6.55
CA ALA A 63 -2.80 9.93 7.61
C ALA A 63 -3.66 8.64 7.50
N PRO A 64 -3.01 7.47 7.45
CA PRO A 64 -3.56 6.25 8.05
C PRO A 64 -3.13 6.08 9.52
N TRP A 65 -2.27 6.96 10.08
CA TRP A 65 -1.71 6.81 11.43
C TRP A 65 -2.26 7.82 12.46
N ILE A 66 -3.08 8.79 12.03
CA ILE A 66 -3.82 9.68 12.94
C ILE A 66 -5.20 9.08 13.27
N PHE A 67 -5.67 8.10 12.50
CA PHE A 67 -6.87 7.31 12.79
C PHE A 67 -6.57 5.96 13.45
N THR A 68 -5.53 5.85 14.27
CA THR A 68 -5.46 4.79 15.32
C THR A 68 -6.51 5.08 16.40
N GLY A 69 -7.78 4.99 16.01
CA GLY A 69 -8.94 5.31 16.85
C GLY A 69 -10.28 4.76 16.35
N ALA A 70 -10.38 4.09 15.19
CA ALA A 70 -11.64 3.46 14.79
C ALA A 70 -11.44 2.17 13.99
N ALA A 71 -12.09 1.11 14.50
CA ALA A 71 -12.38 -0.18 13.87
C ALA A 71 -11.21 -1.17 13.69
N VAL A 72 -11.00 -1.97 14.73
CA VAL A 72 -10.64 -3.39 14.59
C VAL A 72 -11.65 -4.01 13.62
N VAL A 73 -11.24 -4.35 12.39
CA VAL A 73 -12.07 -5.19 11.52
C VAL A 73 -12.01 -6.60 12.13
N PRO A 74 -13.11 -7.19 12.60
CA PRO A 74 -13.06 -8.57 13.03
C PRO A 74 -12.75 -9.39 11.78
N HIS A 75 -11.64 -10.12 11.85
CA HIS A 75 -11.25 -11.12 10.88
C HIS A 75 -12.29 -12.26 10.92
N ILE A 76 -13.43 -12.08 10.24
CA ILE A 76 -14.38 -13.16 10.01
C ILE A 76 -13.74 -14.16 9.05
N HIS A 77 -13.11 -15.19 9.62
CA HIS A 77 -12.89 -16.45 8.92
C HIS A 77 -14.27 -16.97 8.50
N LYS A 78 -14.58 -16.88 7.21
CA LYS A 78 -15.67 -17.64 6.61
C LYS A 78 -15.22 -19.10 6.59
N LEU A 79 -15.49 -19.83 7.66
CA LEU A 79 -15.46 -21.29 7.62
C LEU A 79 -16.64 -21.74 6.75
N SER A 80 -16.31 -22.18 5.54
CA SER A 80 -17.18 -23.04 4.76
C SER A 80 -17.12 -24.44 5.39
N GLY A 81 -18.26 -24.99 5.79
CA GLY A 81 -18.40 -26.31 6.38
C GLY A 81 -19.71 -26.44 7.13
#